data_AF-A0ABD4EEI0-F1
#
_entry.id   AF-A0ABD4EEI0-F1
#
_cell.length_a   1.000
_cell.length_b   1.000
_cell.length_c   1.000
_cell.angle_alpha   90.00
_cell.angle_beta   90.00
_cell.angle_gamma   90.00
#
_symmetry.space_group_name_H-M   'P 1'
#
loop_
_entity.id
_entity.type
_entity.pdbx_description
1 polymer ?
#
loop_
_entity_poly.entity_id
_entity_poly.type
_entity_poly.pdbx_seq_one_letter_code
_entity_poly.pdbx_strand_id
1 'polypeptide(L)'
;MQQYINQLNDELKYIKSTYNKVKKSQCNYDFDHYVKPYATQIDSLLTQFSYYKDDIVTLPYLNEYKWQIFLQMVKELSVECHYYRTSRKLFNEKFKNVTYVLNYMASQLEIGE
;
A
#
# COMPACT_ATOMS: atom_id res chain seq x y z
N MET A 1 0.59 -13.98 8.10
CA MET A 1 1.13 -13.28 6.91
C MET A 1 0.10 -13.16 5.77
N GLN A 2 -0.42 -14.26 5.20
CA GLN A 2 -1.34 -14.23 4.04
C GLN A 2 -2.56 -13.31 4.21
N GLN A 3 -3.21 -13.32 5.38
CA GLN A 3 -4.35 -12.44 5.67
C GLN A 3 -3.99 -10.96 5.47
N TYR A 4 -2.82 -10.51 5.92
CA TYR A 4 -2.40 -9.12 5.81
C TYR A 4 -2.09 -8.72 4.36
N ILE A 5 -1.52 -9.66 3.58
CA ILE A 5 -1.32 -9.46 2.14
C ILE A 5 -2.67 -9.30 1.43
N ASN A 6 -3.66 -10.13 1.76
CA ASN A 6 -5.01 -10.02 1.20
C ASN A 6 -5.68 -8.69 1.57
N GLN A 7 -5.58 -8.29 2.85
CA GLN A 7 -6.09 -7.00 3.31
C GLN A 7 -5.41 -5.84 2.56
N LEU A 8 -4.08 -5.83 2.43
CA LEU A 8 -3.37 -4.79 1.67
C LEU A 8 -3.74 -4.78 0.19
N ASN A 9 -4.00 -5.94 -0.42
CA ASN A 9 -4.50 -6.01 -1.80
C ASN A 9 -5.88 -5.38 -1.95
N ASP A 10 -6.77 -5.56 -0.97
CA ASP A 10 -8.07 -4.89 -0.95
C ASP A 10 -7.93 -3.38 -0.72
N GLU A 11 -7.02 -2.96 0.15
CA GLU A 11 -6.69 -1.55 0.33
C GLU A 11 -6.12 -0.91 -0.94
N LEU A 12 -5.29 -1.63 -1.71
CA LEU A 12 -4.82 -1.14 -3.01
C LEU A 12 -5.97 -0.95 -4.01
N LYS A 13 -7.00 -1.81 -4.00
CA LYS A 13 -8.19 -1.61 -4.83
C LYS A 13 -8.92 -0.33 -4.43
N TYR A 14 -9.07 -0.09 -3.12
CA TYR A 14 -9.65 1.15 -2.61
C TYR A 14 -8.83 2.38 -3.01
N ILE A 15 -7.53 2.38 -2.72
CA ILE A 15 -6.56 3.42 -3.11
C ILE A 15 -6.68 3.76 -4.59
N LYS A 16 -6.72 2.75 -5.47
CA LYS A 16 -6.83 2.97 -6.91
C LYS A 16 -8.17 3.59 -7.30
N SER A 17 -9.26 3.09 -6.72
CA SER A 17 -10.61 3.59 -6.97
C SER A 17 -10.76 5.04 -6.52
N THR A 18 -10.33 5.36 -5.31
CA THR A 18 -10.36 6.70 -4.72
C THR A 18 -9.53 7.68 -5.53
N TYR A 19 -8.31 7.29 -5.91
CA TYR A 19 -7.46 8.09 -6.79
C TYR A 19 -8.12 8.41 -8.13
N ASN A 20 -8.73 7.42 -8.77
CA ASN A 20 -9.43 7.63 -10.04
C ASN A 20 -10.65 8.56 -9.86
N LYS A 21 -11.38 8.45 -8.75
CA LYS A 21 -12.51 9.33 -8.42
C LYS A 21 -12.06 10.78 -8.28
N VAL A 22 -11.05 11.08 -7.46
CA VAL A 22 -10.56 12.46 -7.27
C VAL A 22 -9.99 13.04 -8.56
N LYS A 23 -9.34 12.22 -9.38
CA LYS A 23 -8.85 12.63 -10.70
C LYS A 23 -9.97 13.00 -11.68
N LYS A 24 -11.13 12.35 -11.58
CA LYS A 24 -12.29 12.63 -12.42
C LYS A 24 -13.09 13.82 -11.89
N SER A 25 -13.33 13.89 -10.59
CA SER A 25 -14.11 14.96 -9.96
C SER A 25 -13.33 16.26 -9.78
N GLN A 26 -12.00 16.21 -9.80
CA GLN A 26 -11.11 17.33 -9.44
C GLN A 26 -11.39 17.89 -8.04
N CYS A 27 -11.90 17.05 -7.15
CA CYS A 27 -12.23 17.41 -5.78
C CYS A 27 -11.40 16.56 -4.82
N ASN A 28 -10.75 17.20 -3.86
CA ASN A 28 -10.02 16.52 -2.78
C ASN A 28 -11.01 16.02 -1.73
N TYR A 29 -10.66 14.94 -1.04
CA TYR A 29 -11.37 14.56 0.18
C TYR A 29 -10.94 15.48 1.33
N ASP A 30 -11.84 15.67 2.29
CA ASP A 30 -11.54 16.40 3.51
C ASP A 30 -10.48 15.66 4.35
N PHE A 31 -9.53 16.43 4.88
CA PHE A 31 -8.38 15.86 5.58
C PHE A 31 -8.78 15.18 6.89
N ASP A 32 -9.53 15.86 7.74
CA ASP A 32 -9.86 15.37 9.08
C ASP A 32 -10.93 14.28 9.06
N HIS A 33 -11.86 14.35 8.10
CA HIS A 33 -12.98 13.42 8.02
C HIS A 33 -12.67 12.15 7.22
N TYR A 34 -11.75 12.20 6.26
CA TYR A 34 -11.48 11.06 5.38
C TYR A 34 -10.00 10.68 5.32
N VAL A 35 -9.12 11.62 4.99
CA VAL A 35 -7.71 11.30 4.71
C VAL A 35 -7.00 10.79 5.96
N LYS A 36 -7.10 11.52 7.07
CA LYS A 36 -6.42 11.20 8.32
C LYS A 36 -6.95 9.89 8.93
N PRO A 37 -8.27 9.65 9.05
CA PRO A 37 -8.78 8.36 9.53
C PRO A 37 -8.29 7.18 8.68
N TYR A 38 -8.35 7.32 7.35
CA TYR A 38 -7.92 6.24 6.45
C TYR A 38 -6.41 5.97 6.55
N ALA A 39 -5.58 7.01 6.50
CA ALA A 39 -4.13 6.86 6.67
C ALA A 39 -3.77 6.22 8.02
N THR A 40 -4.48 6.58 9.10
CA THR A 40 -4.27 5.98 10.43
C THR A 40 -4.63 4.50 10.46
N GLN A 41 -5.71 4.10 9.77
CA GLN A 41 -6.07 2.69 9.61
C GLN A 41 -4.96 1.92 8.87
N ILE A 42 -4.42 2.49 7.78
CA ILE A 42 -3.31 1.90 7.02
C ILE A 42 -2.05 1.80 7.88
N ASP A 43 -1.72 2.83 8.67
CA ASP A 43 -0.60 2.77 9.61
C ASP A 43 -0.74 1.62 10.59
N SER A 44 -1.92 1.44 11.19
CA SER A 44 -2.19 0.33 12.11
C SER A 44 -2.05 -1.03 11.41
N LEU A 45 -2.56 -1.17 10.19
CA LEU A 45 -2.43 -2.38 9.39
C LEU A 45 -0.96 -2.72 9.10
N LEU A 46 -0.16 -1.72 8.73
CA LEU A 46 1.27 -1.88 8.46
C LEU A 46 2.08 -2.19 9.73
N THR A 47 1.71 -1.62 10.87
CA THR A 47 2.30 -1.98 12.17
C THR A 47 2.05 -3.45 12.49
N GLN A 48 0.82 -3.93 12.30
CA GLN A 48 0.48 -5.34 12.51
C GLN A 48 1.19 -6.25 11.49
N PHE A 49 1.28 -5.83 10.22
CA PHE A 49 1.97 -6.61 9.21
C PHE A 49 3.47 -6.71 9.48
N SER A 50 4.05 -5.68 10.12
CA SER A 50 5.46 -5.65 10.51
C SER A 50 5.85 -6.68 11.58
N TYR A 51 4.90 -7.37 12.22
CA TYR A 51 5.22 -8.54 13.05
C TYR A 51 5.81 -9.71 12.25
N TYR A 52 5.57 -9.76 10.93
CA TYR A 52 6.13 -10.77 10.02
C TYR A 52 7.41 -10.29 9.31
N LYS A 53 7.94 -9.15 9.73
CA LYS A 53 9.08 -8.51 9.07
C LYS A 53 10.26 -9.47 8.93
N ASP A 54 10.63 -10.17 10.01
CA ASP A 54 11.81 -11.03 10.03
C ASP A 54 11.67 -12.19 9.02
N ASP A 55 10.47 -12.75 8.87
CA ASP A 55 10.18 -13.73 7.82
C ASP A 55 10.30 -13.10 6.42
N ILE A 56 9.70 -11.92 6.24
CA ILE A 56 9.63 -11.20 4.96
C ILE A 56 11.02 -10.83 4.44
N VAL A 57 11.91 -10.32 5.30
CA VAL A 57 13.25 -9.86 4.87
C VAL A 57 14.19 -11.01 4.54
N THR A 58 13.85 -12.24 4.90
CA THR A 58 14.60 -13.44 4.49
C THR A 58 14.21 -13.95 3.10
N LEU A 59 13.08 -13.50 2.55
CA LEU A 59 12.66 -13.87 1.20
C LEU A 59 13.65 -13.35 0.15
N PRO A 60 13.95 -14.12 -0.90
CA PRO A 60 14.80 -13.67 -1.99
C PRO A 60 14.33 -12.32 -2.56
N TYR A 61 15.25 -11.47 -2.98
CA TYR A 61 14.97 -10.12 -3.50
C TYR A 61 14.27 -9.15 -2.53
N LEU A 62 13.93 -9.53 -1.30
CA LEU A 62 13.59 -8.63 -0.21
C LEU A 62 14.77 -8.47 0.74
N ASN A 63 14.72 -7.40 1.53
CA ASN A 63 15.65 -7.09 2.62
C ASN A 63 15.05 -5.95 3.45
N GLU A 64 15.71 -5.60 4.54
CA GLU A 64 15.31 -4.51 5.43
C GLU A 64 15.01 -3.21 4.68
N TYR A 65 15.91 -2.80 3.80
CA TYR A 65 15.77 -1.54 3.06
C TYR A 65 14.54 -1.54 2.14
N LYS A 66 14.34 -2.63 1.38
CA LYS A 66 13.17 -2.78 0.51
C LYS A 66 11.87 -2.87 1.30
N TRP A 67 11.90 -3.49 2.48
CA TRP A 67 10.76 -3.51 3.38
C TRP A 67 10.36 -2.11 3.83
N GLN A 68 11.32 -1.29 4.28
CA GLN A 68 11.04 0.10 4.66
C GLN A 68 10.50 0.94 3.48
N ILE A 69 11.06 0.77 2.28
CA ILE A 69 10.53 1.42 1.07
C ILE A 69 9.09 0.98 0.80
N PHE A 70 8.81 -0.32 0.89
CA PHE A 70 7.46 -0.86 0.70
C PHE A 70 6.46 -0.20 1.66
N LEU A 71 6.77 -0.17 2.96
CA LEU A 71 5.93 0.46 3.97
C LEU A 71 5.69 1.94 3.66
N GLN A 72 6.76 2.68 3.35
CA GLN A 72 6.68 4.10 3.01
C GLN A 72 5.77 4.35 1.80
N MET A 73 5.94 3.56 0.74
CA MET A 73 5.12 3.70 -0.47
C MET A 73 3.64 3.44 -0.19
N VAL A 74 3.29 2.45 0.64
CA VAL A 74 1.89 2.17 1.01
C VAL A 74 1.29 3.36 1.78
N LYS A 75 2.02 3.90 2.77
CA LYS A 75 1.58 5.07 3.54
C LYS A 75 1.35 6.28 2.63
N GLU A 76 2.28 6.56 1.73
CA GLU A 76 2.13 7.66 0.77
C GLU A 76 0.93 7.46 -0.14
N LEU A 77 0.74 6.25 -0.69
CA LEU A 77 -0.43 5.95 -1.54
C LEU A 77 -1.74 6.15 -0.79
N SER A 78 -1.81 5.78 0.50
CA SER A 78 -3.02 5.96 1.32
C SER A 78 -3.42 7.43 1.47
N VAL A 79 -2.46 8.36 1.45
CA VAL A 79 -2.73 9.81 1.51
C VAL A 79 -2.95 10.37 0.11
N GLU A 80 -2.02 10.10 -0.81
CA GLU A 80 -1.99 10.66 -2.16
C GLU A 80 -3.22 10.32 -2.99
N CYS A 81 -3.89 9.19 -2.71
CA CYS A 81 -5.09 8.78 -3.43
C CYS A 81 -6.27 9.73 -3.25
N HIS A 82 -6.26 10.58 -2.22
CA HIS A 82 -7.33 11.52 -1.91
C HIS A 82 -7.17 12.90 -2.55
N TYR A 83 -6.07 13.14 -3.26
CA TYR A 83 -5.75 14.46 -3.82
C TYR A 83 -5.72 14.45 -5.35
N TYR A 84 -6.55 15.29 -5.98
CA TYR A 84 -6.61 15.35 -7.45
C TYR A 84 -5.33 15.92 -8.07
N ARG A 85 -4.50 16.64 -7.30
CA ARG A 85 -3.23 17.22 -7.77
C ARG A 85 -2.06 16.23 -7.75
N THR A 86 -2.18 15.09 -7.08
CA THR A 86 -1.16 14.03 -7.05
C THR A 86 -0.67 13.68 -8.45
N SER A 87 0.64 13.59 -8.69
CA SER A 87 1.17 13.27 -10.03
C SER A 87 0.71 11.89 -10.52
N ARG A 88 0.16 11.84 -11.75
CA ARG A 88 -0.26 10.56 -12.36
C ARG A 88 0.88 9.58 -12.54
N LYS A 89 2.05 10.09 -12.93
CA LYS A 89 3.23 9.27 -13.17
C LYS A 89 3.71 8.66 -11.85
N LEU A 90 4.01 9.51 -10.86
CA LEU A 90 4.57 9.09 -9.58
C LEU A 90 3.62 8.14 -8.83
N PHE A 91 2.33 8.45 -8.79
CA PHE A 91 1.35 7.58 -8.15
C PHE A 91 1.29 6.19 -8.81
N ASN A 92 1.26 6.12 -10.14
CA ASN A 92 1.17 4.85 -10.85
C ASN A 92 2.46 4.02 -10.74
N GLU A 93 3.63 4.65 -10.76
CA GLU A 93 4.92 3.97 -10.55
C GLU A 93 4.96 3.35 -9.15
N LYS A 94 4.62 4.14 -8.13
CA LYS A 94 4.55 3.70 -6.74
C LYS A 94 3.54 2.56 -6.54
N PHE A 95 2.33 2.73 -7.08
CA PHE A 95 1.28 1.71 -7.03
C PHE A 95 1.74 0.39 -7.63
N LYS A 96 2.35 0.42 -8.82
CA LYS A 96 2.91 -0.78 -9.48
C LYS A 96 3.98 -1.45 -8.62
N ASN A 97 4.88 -0.68 -8.03
CA ASN A 97 5.94 -1.21 -7.18
C ASN A 97 5.36 -1.94 -5.95
N VAL A 98 4.38 -1.33 -5.27
CA VAL A 98 3.72 -1.93 -4.10
C VAL A 98 2.97 -3.21 -4.51
N THR A 99 2.19 -3.17 -5.60
CA THR A 99 1.48 -4.36 -6.11
C THR A 99 2.45 -5.49 -6.46
N TYR A 100 3.58 -5.17 -7.12
CA TYR A 100 4.59 -6.17 -7.47
C TYR A 100 5.14 -6.86 -6.21
N VAL A 101 5.50 -6.08 -5.19
CA VAL A 101 6.04 -6.60 -3.93
C VAL A 101 5.01 -7.48 -3.20
N LEU A 102 3.75 -7.07 -3.12
CA LEU A 102 2.69 -7.89 -2.51
C LEU A 102 2.46 -9.20 -3.26
N ASN A 103 2.40 -9.16 -4.60
CA ASN A 103 2.24 -10.36 -5.41
C ASN A 103 3.44 -11.31 -5.26
N TYR A 104 4.64 -10.76 -5.14
CA TYR A 104 5.83 -11.56 -4.87
C TYR A 104 5.74 -12.23 -3.48
N MET A 105 5.40 -11.48 -2.43
CA MET A 105 5.22 -12.06 -1.08
C MET A 105 4.14 -13.16 -1.08
N ALA A 106 3.03 -12.95 -1.80
CA ALA A 106 1.97 -13.96 -1.93
C ALA A 106 2.48 -15.24 -2.62
N SER A 107 3.22 -15.11 -3.73
CA SER A 107 3.71 -16.29 -4.45
C SER A 107 4.74 -17.10 -3.67
N GLN A 108 5.53 -16.46 -2.79
CA GLN A 108 6.44 -17.19 -1.91
C GLN A 108 5.69 -18.01 -0.86
N LEU A 109 4.48 -17.61 -0.45
CA LEU A 109 3.65 -18.35 0.49
C LEU A 109 2.96 -19.55 -0.17
N GLU A 110 2.58 -19.45 -1.44
CA GLU A 110 1.98 -20.55 -2.21
C GLU A 110 2.99 -21.67 -2.55
N ILE A 111 4.29 -21.37 -2.61
CA ILE A 111 5.36 -22.36 -2.89
C ILE A 111 5.76 -23.13 -1.60
N GLY A 112 5.37 -22.64 -0.43
CA GLY A 112 5.66 -23.24 0.88
C GLY A 112 4.63 -24.26 1.38
N GLU A 113 3.55 -24.51 0.62
CA GLU A 113 2.57 -25.58 0.84
C GLU A 113 2.90 -26.84 0.02
#